data_AF-A0A927GQY5-F1
#
_entry.id   AF-A0A927GQY5-F1
#
_cell.length_a   1.000
_cell.length_b   1.000
_cell.length_c   1.000
_cell.angle_alpha   90.00
_cell.angle_beta   90.00
_cell.angle_gamma   90.00
#
_symmetry.space_group_name_H-M   'P 1'
#
loop_
_entity.id
_entity.type
_entity.pdbx_description
1 polymer ?
#
loop_
_entity_poly.entity_id
_entity_poly.type
_entity_poly.pdbx_seq_one_letter_code
_entity_poly.pdbx_strand_id
1 'polypeptide(L)'
;MSKSFMGLAQWDKIGLSVAESARRLHRIGYLDRQAMRLSAGRMIGCPEYEIKGALARHVWLDAVHHDQLRSRCRQLRMSSAAFDKCPAPLLERMMDGVHDAPGTLALLQALFEVVKPAQLAAIRRYLDEAQPLVDWPTRDLLRHQLLDREDQLAWGREAIAELRADATQEECAAADRYADWLDKVLAATGGVDGLDTSAGDAHTRAQGPGSADHGGGPGGGASADVPDLALPERPEAPAYTLPDKGVRDARFTTSPIKFEGLDFPDSDEGRFKMMLYSRYFEMSPAEGVAYVLYEAKGGPWAFCLDTARHLWDEVRHAWFGEAALRKLGYDVYAAPNWTGFYEVCRHELGADDAYLHLTIAIEQAAMKYPPGKREEWEFARDVARDPLMTTFQDFDWADEVMHAGFGKKWVVDTRYGGNTGQAIREGDDTWARRQRYLERRGGAGAPGRGGAGDY
;
A
#
# COMPACT_ATOMS: atom_id res chain seq x y z
N MET A 1 -46.40 -9.67 -1.01
CA MET A 1 -45.03 -9.87 -0.47
C MET A 1 -44.47 -11.11 -1.13
N SER A 2 -43.43 -10.98 -1.97
CA SER A 2 -42.75 -12.15 -2.53
C SER A 2 -42.30 -13.03 -1.37
N LYS A 3 -42.77 -14.28 -1.31
CA LYS A 3 -42.41 -15.21 -0.24
C LYS A 3 -40.92 -15.46 -0.36
N SER A 4 -40.18 -15.14 0.70
CA SER A 4 -38.77 -15.47 0.84
C SER A 4 -38.56 -16.97 0.57
N PHE A 5 -37.67 -17.32 -0.37
CA PHE A 5 -37.30 -18.70 -0.66
C PHE A 5 -36.09 -19.07 0.20
N MET A 6 -36.28 -19.97 1.17
CA MET A 6 -35.22 -20.39 2.09
C MET A 6 -34.49 -19.23 2.79
N GLY A 7 -35.22 -18.16 3.13
CA GLY A 7 -34.62 -16.95 3.74
C GLY A 7 -34.10 -15.92 2.73
N LEU A 8 -34.11 -16.21 1.43
CA LEU A 8 -33.67 -15.30 0.37
C LEU A 8 -34.84 -14.54 -0.24
N ALA A 9 -34.77 -13.20 -0.17
CA ALA A 9 -35.58 -12.32 -1.00
C ALA A 9 -35.02 -12.27 -2.44
N GLN A 10 -35.89 -11.98 -3.43
CA GLN A 10 -35.52 -11.82 -4.84
C GLN A 10 -34.76 -13.01 -5.45
N TRP A 11 -35.04 -14.22 -4.97
CA TRP A 11 -34.40 -15.46 -5.44
C TRP A 11 -34.65 -15.77 -6.92
N ASP A 12 -35.71 -15.19 -7.49
CA ASP A 12 -36.15 -15.33 -8.88
C ASP A 12 -35.57 -14.26 -9.81
N LYS A 13 -34.78 -13.29 -9.29
CA LYS A 13 -34.01 -12.36 -10.12
C LYS A 13 -33.02 -13.15 -10.99
N ILE A 14 -32.82 -12.74 -12.25
CA ILE A 14 -31.88 -13.40 -13.17
C ILE A 14 -30.43 -13.10 -12.76
N GLY A 15 -30.14 -11.82 -12.51
CA GLY A 15 -28.83 -11.31 -12.12
C GLY A 15 -27.74 -11.43 -13.18
N LEU A 16 -26.48 -11.39 -12.74
CA LEU A 16 -25.31 -11.31 -13.61
C LEU A 16 -24.87 -12.70 -14.12
N SER A 17 -24.39 -12.76 -15.36
CA SER A 17 -23.68 -13.95 -15.86
C SER A 17 -22.28 -14.04 -15.24
N VAL A 18 -21.69 -15.23 -15.23
CA VAL A 18 -20.31 -15.43 -14.75
C VAL A 18 -19.30 -14.53 -15.48
N ALA A 19 -19.46 -14.35 -16.79
CA ALA A 19 -18.57 -13.50 -17.58
C ALA A 19 -18.70 -12.03 -17.18
N GLU A 20 -19.93 -11.56 -16.95
CA GLU A 20 -20.19 -10.19 -16.53
C GLU A 20 -19.73 -9.93 -15.09
N SER A 21 -19.95 -10.89 -14.19
CA SER A 21 -19.42 -10.87 -12.83
C SER A 21 -17.90 -10.72 -12.86
N ALA A 22 -17.19 -11.62 -13.56
CA ALA A 22 -15.74 -11.58 -13.64
C ALA A 22 -15.21 -10.27 -14.25
N ARG A 23 -15.87 -9.74 -15.28
CA ARG A 23 -15.51 -8.46 -15.93
C ARG A 23 -15.59 -7.28 -14.95
N ARG A 24 -16.67 -7.16 -14.18
CA ARG A 24 -16.85 -6.06 -13.21
C ARG A 24 -15.86 -6.16 -12.05
N LEU A 25 -15.71 -7.36 -11.47
CA LEU A 25 -14.76 -7.59 -10.37
C LEU A 25 -13.30 -7.37 -10.81
N HIS A 26 -12.95 -7.70 -12.05
CA HIS A 26 -11.63 -7.42 -12.61
C HIS A 26 -11.32 -5.92 -12.64
N ARG A 27 -12.30 -5.08 -13.04
CA ARG A 27 -12.10 -3.62 -13.04
C ARG A 27 -11.96 -3.03 -11.64
N ILE A 28 -12.77 -3.51 -10.69
CA ILE A 28 -12.66 -3.10 -9.27
C ILE A 28 -11.30 -3.51 -8.71
N GLY A 29 -10.91 -4.77 -8.89
CA GLY A 29 -9.63 -5.29 -8.42
C GLY A 29 -8.42 -4.63 -9.09
N TYR A 30 -8.53 -4.21 -10.36
CA TYR A 30 -7.47 -3.44 -11.00
C TYR A 30 -7.20 -2.13 -10.26
N LEU A 31 -8.25 -1.38 -9.91
CA LEU A 31 -8.11 -0.13 -9.15
C LEU A 31 -7.49 -0.36 -7.77
N ASP A 32 -7.85 -1.45 -7.08
CA ASP A 32 -7.23 -1.79 -5.78
C ASP A 32 -5.73 -2.01 -5.91
N ARG A 33 -5.29 -2.76 -6.93
CA ARG A 33 -3.87 -2.99 -7.17
C ARG A 33 -3.13 -1.71 -7.53
N GLN A 34 -3.75 -0.82 -8.31
CA GLN A 34 -3.16 0.46 -8.65
C GLN A 34 -3.09 1.39 -7.43
N ALA A 35 -4.15 1.49 -6.64
CA ALA A 35 -4.21 2.27 -5.40
C ALA A 35 -3.17 1.80 -4.37
N MET A 36 -3.05 0.48 -4.18
CA MET A 36 -2.00 -0.14 -3.38
C MET A 36 -0.60 0.30 -3.86
N ARG A 37 -0.29 0.10 -5.14
CA ARG A 37 1.05 0.38 -5.67
C ARG A 37 1.39 1.86 -5.57
N LEU A 38 0.50 2.73 -6.06
CA LEU A 38 0.77 4.16 -6.08
C LEU A 38 0.84 4.73 -4.66
N SER A 39 0.00 4.27 -3.72
CA SER A 39 0.02 4.77 -2.33
C SER A 39 1.32 4.39 -1.62
N ALA A 40 1.87 3.21 -1.89
CA ALA A 40 3.20 2.82 -1.40
C ALA A 40 4.30 3.76 -1.94
N GLY A 41 4.26 4.13 -3.21
CA GLY A 41 5.20 5.12 -3.75
C GLY A 41 4.99 6.52 -3.16
N ARG A 42 3.74 6.97 -3.08
CA ARG A 42 3.34 8.33 -2.69
C ARG A 42 3.57 8.62 -1.21
N MET A 43 3.39 7.64 -0.32
CA MET A 43 3.57 7.88 1.12
C MET A 43 4.99 8.37 1.46
N ILE A 44 6.01 8.01 0.69
CA ILE A 44 7.39 8.46 0.90
C ILE A 44 7.51 9.98 0.66
N GLY A 45 6.79 10.48 -0.34
CA GLY A 45 6.76 11.91 -0.73
C GLY A 45 5.77 12.78 0.04
N CYS A 46 4.77 12.19 0.71
CA CYS A 46 3.85 12.93 1.58
C CYS A 46 4.62 13.51 2.79
N PRO A 47 4.54 14.82 3.07
CA PRO A 47 5.16 15.42 4.26
C PRO A 47 4.50 14.99 5.57
N GLU A 48 3.17 14.82 5.58
CA GLU A 48 2.38 14.63 6.78
C GLU A 48 2.54 13.20 7.31
N TYR A 49 3.15 13.06 8.49
CA TYR A 49 3.49 11.76 9.08
C TYR A 49 2.27 10.84 9.25
N GLU A 50 1.14 11.41 9.67
CA GLU A 50 -0.12 10.70 9.87
C GLU A 50 -0.70 10.19 8.55
N ILE A 51 -0.58 10.97 7.47
CA ILE A 51 -1.02 10.57 6.13
C ILE A 51 -0.17 9.40 5.61
N LYS A 52 1.15 9.40 5.88
CA LYS A 52 2.01 8.27 5.50
C LYS A 52 1.50 6.95 6.08
N GLY A 53 1.23 6.95 7.38
CA GLY A 53 0.81 5.73 8.05
C GLY A 53 -0.62 5.31 7.67
N ALA A 54 -1.51 6.26 7.43
CA ALA A 54 -2.84 5.95 6.90
C ALA A 54 -2.78 5.36 5.48
N LEU A 55 -1.93 5.90 4.59
CA LEU A 55 -1.71 5.34 3.26
C LEU A 55 -1.16 3.91 3.35
N ALA A 56 -0.20 3.62 4.23
CA ALA A 56 0.30 2.25 4.44
C ALA A 56 -0.80 1.27 4.90
N ARG A 57 -1.70 1.69 5.79
CA ARG A 57 -2.88 0.90 6.17
C ARG A 57 -3.76 0.60 4.96
N HIS A 58 -4.00 1.62 4.12
CA HIS A 58 -4.81 1.48 2.91
C HIS A 58 -4.12 0.60 1.86
N VAL A 59 -2.79 0.64 1.75
CA VAL A 59 -2.01 -0.27 0.91
C VAL A 59 -2.29 -1.72 1.28
N TRP A 60 -2.24 -2.07 2.56
CA TRP A 60 -2.56 -3.43 3.02
C TRP A 60 -4.01 -3.84 2.70
N LEU A 61 -4.99 -2.98 3.01
CA LEU A 61 -6.40 -3.27 2.76
C LEU A 61 -6.69 -3.45 1.26
N ASP A 62 -6.15 -2.58 0.42
CA ASP A 62 -6.31 -2.65 -1.03
C ASP A 62 -5.64 -3.91 -1.60
N ALA A 63 -4.50 -4.33 -1.05
CA ALA A 63 -3.86 -5.59 -1.41
C ALA A 63 -4.75 -6.80 -1.07
N VAL A 64 -5.33 -6.82 0.13
CA VAL A 64 -6.26 -7.88 0.56
C VAL A 64 -7.49 -7.92 -0.32
N HIS A 65 -8.11 -6.77 -0.61
CA HIS A 65 -9.29 -6.69 -1.46
C HIS A 65 -8.99 -7.19 -2.87
N HIS A 66 -7.85 -6.79 -3.45
CA HIS A 66 -7.41 -7.31 -4.74
C HIS A 66 -7.22 -8.82 -4.72
N ASP A 67 -6.54 -9.39 -3.72
CA ASP A 67 -6.29 -10.83 -3.65
C ASP A 67 -7.58 -11.65 -3.55
N GLN A 68 -8.53 -11.18 -2.74
CA GLN A 68 -9.86 -11.77 -2.62
C GLN A 68 -10.60 -11.77 -3.97
N LEU A 69 -10.59 -10.63 -4.68
CA LEU A 69 -11.21 -10.51 -6.02
C LEU A 69 -10.50 -11.38 -7.06
N ARG A 70 -9.16 -11.44 -7.01
CA ARG A 70 -8.33 -12.28 -7.87
C ARG A 70 -8.67 -13.76 -7.70
N SER A 71 -8.78 -14.22 -6.45
CA SER A 71 -9.20 -15.58 -6.13
C SER A 71 -10.62 -15.86 -6.60
N ARG A 72 -11.54 -14.90 -6.40
CA ARG A 72 -12.94 -15.04 -6.82
C ARG A 72 -13.10 -15.09 -8.34
N CYS A 73 -12.40 -14.24 -9.08
CA CYS A 73 -12.41 -14.25 -10.55
C CYS A 73 -11.91 -15.57 -11.14
N ARG A 74 -10.93 -16.23 -10.48
CA ARG A 74 -10.51 -17.59 -10.85
C ARG A 74 -11.64 -18.61 -10.73
N GLN A 75 -12.44 -18.54 -9.66
CA GLN A 75 -13.63 -19.39 -9.49
C GLN A 75 -14.71 -19.06 -10.54
N LEU A 76 -14.74 -17.82 -11.02
CA LEU A 76 -15.59 -17.34 -12.12
C LEU A 76 -14.97 -17.55 -13.52
N ARG A 77 -14.02 -18.49 -13.67
CA ARG A 77 -13.42 -18.90 -14.94
C ARG A 77 -12.56 -17.83 -15.64
N MET A 78 -12.09 -16.80 -14.93
CA MET A 78 -11.07 -15.88 -15.42
C MET A 78 -9.69 -16.31 -14.89
N SER A 79 -8.72 -16.56 -15.76
CA SER A 79 -7.37 -16.92 -15.30
C SER A 79 -6.70 -15.78 -14.55
N SER A 80 -5.83 -16.09 -13.59
CA SER A 80 -5.07 -15.05 -12.87
C SER A 80 -4.24 -14.19 -13.82
N ALA A 81 -3.67 -14.78 -14.87
CA ALA A 81 -2.94 -14.03 -15.90
C ALA A 81 -3.82 -13.05 -16.68
N ALA A 82 -5.12 -13.33 -16.84
CA ALA A 82 -6.06 -12.38 -17.43
C ALA A 82 -6.46 -11.28 -16.43
N PHE A 83 -6.70 -11.65 -15.17
CA PHE A 83 -7.04 -10.72 -14.09
C PHE A 83 -5.90 -9.73 -13.79
N ASP A 84 -4.65 -10.17 -13.89
CA ASP A 84 -3.48 -9.35 -13.58
C ASP A 84 -3.18 -8.30 -14.69
N LYS A 85 -3.90 -8.34 -15.83
CA LYS A 85 -3.79 -7.35 -16.92
C LYS A 85 -4.66 -6.12 -16.66
N CYS A 86 -4.29 -5.01 -17.31
CA CYS A 86 -5.14 -3.84 -17.39
C CYS A 86 -6.47 -4.18 -18.12
N PRO A 87 -7.63 -3.96 -17.50
CA PRO A 87 -8.93 -4.27 -18.10
C PRO A 87 -9.37 -3.25 -19.16
N ALA A 88 -8.84 -2.02 -19.12
CA ALA A 88 -9.14 -0.97 -20.09
C ALA A 88 -8.04 0.10 -20.09
N PRO A 89 -7.47 0.50 -21.26
CA PRO A 89 -6.40 1.50 -21.32
C PRO A 89 -6.74 2.84 -20.67
N LEU A 90 -8.00 3.26 -20.73
CA LEU A 90 -8.41 4.53 -20.12
C LEU A 90 -8.45 4.48 -18.58
N LEU A 91 -8.64 3.30 -17.98
CA LEU A 91 -8.48 3.12 -16.53
C LEU A 91 -7.01 3.23 -16.12
N GLU A 92 -6.08 2.74 -16.94
CA GLU A 92 -4.64 2.94 -16.70
C GLU A 92 -4.28 4.42 -16.75
N ARG A 93 -4.71 5.13 -17.80
CA ARG A 93 -4.49 6.58 -17.92
C ARG A 93 -5.08 7.36 -16.74
N MET A 94 -6.24 6.95 -16.24
CA MET A 94 -6.86 7.55 -15.05
C MET A 94 -5.99 7.34 -13.80
N MET A 95 -5.52 6.11 -13.56
CA MET A 95 -4.70 5.80 -12.39
C MET A 95 -3.29 6.40 -12.47
N ASP A 96 -2.73 6.56 -13.67
CA ASP A 96 -1.52 7.36 -13.89
C ASP A 96 -1.77 8.82 -13.49
N GLY A 97 -2.95 9.38 -13.81
CA GLY A 97 -3.37 10.69 -13.32
C GLY A 97 -3.46 10.77 -11.79
N VAL A 98 -4.05 9.78 -11.12
CA VAL A 98 -4.09 9.74 -9.64
C VAL A 98 -2.68 9.74 -9.06
N HIS A 99 -1.77 8.97 -9.65
CA HIS A 99 -0.40 8.86 -9.20
C HIS A 99 0.38 10.18 -9.36
N ASP A 100 0.10 10.92 -10.42
CA ASP A 100 0.72 12.21 -10.72
C ASP A 100 0.06 13.41 -10.01
N ALA A 101 -0.92 13.18 -9.13
CA ALA A 101 -1.63 14.26 -8.45
C ALA A 101 -0.65 15.19 -7.68
N PRO A 102 -0.81 16.52 -7.80
CA PRO A 102 0.11 17.48 -7.19
C PRO A 102 -0.10 17.59 -5.66
N GLY A 103 0.94 17.32 -4.89
CA GLY A 103 0.91 17.43 -3.43
C GLY A 103 -0.01 16.42 -2.73
N THR A 104 -0.13 16.55 -1.41
CA THR A 104 -0.94 15.63 -0.58
C THR A 104 -2.43 15.87 -0.81
N LEU A 105 -2.90 17.12 -0.81
CA LEU A 105 -4.33 17.43 -0.92
C LEU A 105 -4.95 16.88 -2.21
N ALA A 106 -4.36 17.14 -3.38
CA ALA A 106 -4.91 16.63 -4.65
C ALA A 106 -4.83 15.10 -4.75
N LEU A 107 -3.80 14.47 -4.16
CA LEU A 107 -3.71 13.01 -4.08
C LEU A 107 -4.86 12.43 -3.26
N LEU A 108 -5.16 13.01 -2.09
CA LEU A 108 -6.26 12.53 -1.26
C LEU A 108 -7.60 12.79 -1.93
N GLN A 109 -7.83 13.95 -2.58
CA GLN A 109 -9.07 14.15 -3.35
C GLN A 109 -9.19 13.15 -4.52
N ALA A 110 -8.10 12.91 -5.25
CA ALA A 110 -8.08 11.90 -6.31
C ALA A 110 -8.47 10.49 -5.79
N LEU A 111 -7.92 10.09 -4.65
CA LEU A 111 -8.23 8.79 -4.04
C LEU A 111 -9.64 8.76 -3.43
N PHE A 112 -9.98 9.71 -2.58
CA PHE A 112 -11.14 9.62 -1.68
C PHE A 112 -12.36 10.42 -2.14
N GLU A 113 -12.24 11.30 -3.14
CA GLU A 113 -13.40 11.98 -3.76
C GLU A 113 -13.73 11.41 -5.15
N VAL A 114 -12.76 10.76 -5.82
CA VAL A 114 -12.96 10.16 -7.15
C VAL A 114 -12.91 8.63 -7.11
N VAL A 115 -11.76 8.03 -6.80
CA VAL A 115 -11.56 6.57 -6.94
C VAL A 115 -12.43 5.76 -5.96
N LYS A 116 -12.30 6.00 -4.65
CA LYS A 116 -12.95 5.21 -3.60
C LYS A 116 -14.49 5.34 -3.66
N PRO A 117 -15.08 6.53 -3.84
CA PRO A 117 -16.53 6.65 -4.03
C PRO A 117 -17.03 5.89 -5.25
N ALA A 118 -16.29 5.91 -6.36
CA ALA A 118 -16.68 5.19 -7.56
C ALA A 118 -16.55 3.66 -7.41
N GLN A 119 -15.56 3.17 -6.66
CA GLN A 119 -15.48 1.75 -6.28
C GLN A 119 -16.68 1.33 -5.43
N LEU A 120 -17.06 2.14 -4.43
CA LEU A 120 -18.26 1.89 -3.61
C LEU A 120 -19.52 1.86 -4.46
N ALA A 121 -19.67 2.80 -5.40
CA ALA A 121 -20.82 2.83 -6.31
C ALA A 121 -20.89 1.57 -7.19
N ALA A 122 -19.77 1.13 -7.76
CA ALA A 122 -19.69 -0.08 -8.56
C ALA A 122 -20.00 -1.34 -7.73
N ILE A 123 -19.50 -1.43 -6.50
CA ILE A 123 -19.78 -2.56 -5.60
C ILE A 123 -21.26 -2.58 -5.20
N ARG A 124 -21.85 -1.43 -4.85
CA ARG A 124 -23.28 -1.34 -4.51
C ARG A 124 -24.16 -1.72 -5.70
N ARG A 125 -23.81 -1.26 -6.91
CA ARG A 125 -24.49 -1.65 -8.14
C ARG A 125 -24.37 -3.15 -8.41
N TYR A 126 -23.18 -3.73 -8.23
CA TYR A 126 -22.97 -5.18 -8.31
C TYR A 126 -23.87 -5.93 -7.33
N LEU A 127 -23.93 -5.49 -6.06
CA LEU A 127 -24.75 -6.12 -5.03
C LEU A 127 -26.24 -5.96 -5.27
N ASP A 128 -26.70 -4.90 -5.93
CA ASP A 128 -28.08 -4.82 -6.38
C ASP A 128 -28.35 -5.86 -7.47
N GLU A 129 -27.53 -5.86 -8.53
CA GLU A 129 -27.76 -6.68 -9.73
C GLU A 129 -27.50 -8.19 -9.53
N ALA A 130 -26.55 -8.57 -8.69
CA ALA A 130 -26.14 -9.96 -8.51
C ALA A 130 -27.26 -10.84 -7.96
N GLN A 131 -27.40 -12.04 -8.53
CA GLN A 131 -28.42 -12.98 -8.10
C GLN A 131 -28.09 -13.54 -6.70
N PRO A 132 -29.03 -13.53 -5.74
CA PRO A 132 -28.73 -13.77 -4.32
C PRO A 132 -28.40 -15.22 -3.93
N LEU A 133 -28.75 -16.20 -4.76
CA LEU A 133 -28.51 -17.63 -4.54
C LEU A 133 -27.20 -18.11 -5.20
N VAL A 134 -27.03 -17.89 -6.50
CA VAL A 134 -25.90 -18.43 -7.29
C VAL A 134 -24.63 -17.61 -7.13
N ASP A 135 -24.76 -16.30 -6.89
CA ASP A 135 -23.61 -15.41 -6.68
C ASP A 135 -23.46 -14.97 -5.22
N TRP A 136 -24.08 -15.73 -4.31
CA TRP A 136 -23.94 -15.54 -2.87
C TRP A 136 -22.47 -15.36 -2.41
N PRO A 137 -21.49 -16.17 -2.88
CA PRO A 137 -20.10 -16.02 -2.44
C PRO A 137 -19.49 -14.65 -2.77
N THR A 138 -19.80 -14.09 -3.94
CA THR A 138 -19.32 -12.76 -4.32
C THR A 138 -20.04 -11.68 -3.52
N ARG A 139 -21.35 -11.83 -3.30
CA ARG A 139 -22.13 -10.89 -2.51
C ARG A 139 -21.66 -10.83 -1.06
N ASP A 140 -21.31 -11.96 -0.47
CA ASP A 140 -20.77 -12.04 0.88
C ASP A 140 -19.41 -11.36 0.98
N LEU A 141 -18.48 -11.69 0.08
CA LEU A 141 -17.16 -11.06 -0.02
C LEU A 141 -17.26 -9.53 -0.15
N LEU A 142 -18.08 -9.04 -1.09
CA LEU A 142 -18.21 -7.61 -1.35
C LEU A 142 -18.86 -6.83 -0.21
N ARG A 143 -19.73 -7.45 0.59
CA ARG A 143 -20.30 -6.81 1.80
C ARG A 143 -19.23 -6.53 2.85
N HIS A 144 -18.29 -7.45 3.04
CA HIS A 144 -17.17 -7.22 3.96
C HIS A 144 -16.23 -6.14 3.44
N GLN A 145 -15.90 -6.17 2.13
CA GLN A 145 -15.08 -5.11 1.53
C GLN A 145 -15.76 -3.73 1.59
N LEU A 146 -17.10 -3.66 1.54
CA LEU A 146 -17.82 -2.39 1.69
C LEU A 146 -17.56 -1.74 3.05
N LEU A 147 -17.54 -2.52 4.14
CA LEU A 147 -17.28 -1.99 5.48
C LEU A 147 -15.91 -1.29 5.52
N ASP A 148 -14.87 -2.00 5.10
CA ASP A 148 -13.51 -1.46 5.06
C ASP A 148 -13.45 -0.19 4.20
N ARG A 149 -14.04 -0.20 3.01
CA ARG A 149 -13.99 0.94 2.07
C ARG A 149 -14.81 2.13 2.53
N GLU A 150 -15.91 1.92 3.25
CA GLU A 150 -16.68 2.99 3.86
C GLU A 150 -15.86 3.68 4.96
N ASP A 151 -15.11 2.91 5.77
CA ASP A 151 -14.17 3.46 6.75
C ASP A 151 -12.99 4.19 6.08
N GLN A 152 -12.45 3.65 4.99
CA GLN A 152 -11.42 4.33 4.19
C GLN A 152 -11.92 5.70 3.69
N LEU A 153 -13.16 5.74 3.17
CA LEU A 153 -13.75 6.96 2.64
C LEU A 153 -14.08 7.99 3.74
N ALA A 154 -14.58 7.53 4.89
CA ALA A 154 -14.85 8.40 6.03
C ALA A 154 -13.57 9.09 6.50
N TRP A 155 -12.49 8.31 6.72
CA TRP A 155 -11.18 8.85 7.06
C TRP A 155 -10.65 9.83 6.01
N GLY A 156 -10.75 9.49 4.71
CA GLY A 156 -10.26 10.34 3.64
C GLY A 156 -10.94 11.71 3.60
N ARG A 157 -12.25 11.77 3.88
CA ARG A 157 -12.99 13.04 3.96
C ARG A 157 -12.55 13.92 5.12
N GLU A 158 -12.28 13.31 6.28
CA GLU A 158 -11.76 14.03 7.45
C GLU A 158 -10.37 14.59 7.15
N ALA A 159 -9.47 13.78 6.61
CA ALA A 159 -8.11 14.20 6.24
C ALA A 159 -8.10 15.32 5.18
N ILE A 160 -8.98 15.24 4.16
CA ILE A 160 -9.13 16.30 3.16
C ILE A 160 -9.63 17.60 3.81
N ALA A 161 -10.60 17.53 4.71
CA ALA A 161 -11.13 18.70 5.39
C ALA A 161 -10.07 19.41 6.25
N GLU A 162 -9.22 18.65 6.95
CA GLU A 162 -8.09 19.18 7.72
C GLU A 162 -7.05 19.84 6.81
N LEU A 163 -6.59 19.16 5.75
CA LEU A 163 -5.63 19.74 4.80
C LEU A 163 -6.18 21.01 4.13
N ARG A 164 -7.48 21.06 3.82
CA ARG A 164 -8.12 22.25 3.25
C ARG A 164 -8.19 23.42 4.22
N ALA A 165 -8.22 23.16 5.53
CA ALA A 165 -8.24 24.23 6.53
C ALA A 165 -6.89 24.97 6.60
N ASP A 166 -5.79 24.26 6.33
CA ASP A 166 -4.43 24.81 6.35
C ASP A 166 -3.94 25.26 4.96
N ALA A 167 -4.56 24.77 3.89
CA ALA A 167 -4.20 25.11 2.51
C ALA A 167 -4.67 26.52 2.09
N THR A 168 -3.93 27.13 1.17
CA THR A 168 -4.35 28.36 0.51
C THR A 168 -5.56 28.13 -0.39
N GLN A 169 -6.29 29.21 -0.68
CA GLN A 169 -7.41 29.16 -1.63
C GLN A 169 -6.96 28.70 -3.03
N GLU A 170 -5.74 29.04 -3.44
CA GLU A 170 -5.18 28.64 -4.73
C GLU A 170 -4.88 27.14 -4.79
N GLU A 171 -4.27 26.58 -3.73
CA GLU A 171 -4.03 25.14 -3.60
C GLU A 171 -5.34 24.35 -3.60
N CYS A 172 -6.35 24.79 -2.83
CA CYS A 172 -7.67 24.18 -2.85
C CYS A 172 -8.29 24.20 -4.26
N ALA A 173 -8.26 25.36 -4.92
CA ALA A 173 -8.82 25.48 -6.27
C ALA A 173 -8.06 24.64 -7.30
N ALA A 174 -6.73 24.49 -7.16
CA ALA A 174 -5.93 23.63 -8.01
C ALA A 174 -6.26 22.16 -7.82
N ALA A 175 -6.42 21.73 -6.57
CA ALA A 175 -6.75 20.36 -6.21
C ALA A 175 -8.20 20.01 -6.66
N ASP A 176 -9.17 20.91 -6.49
CA ASP A 176 -10.54 20.76 -6.99
C ASP A 176 -10.57 20.60 -8.52
N ARG A 177 -9.82 21.46 -9.27
CA ARG A 177 -9.69 21.32 -10.74
C ARG A 177 -9.10 19.98 -11.15
N TYR A 178 -8.16 19.45 -10.37
CA TYR A 178 -7.53 18.16 -10.62
C TYR A 178 -8.50 17.00 -10.40
N ALA A 179 -9.25 17.04 -9.30
CA ALA A 179 -10.30 16.06 -9.01
C ALA A 179 -11.41 16.07 -10.08
N ASP A 180 -11.87 17.26 -10.49
CA ASP A 180 -12.85 17.43 -11.57
C ASP A 180 -12.37 16.84 -12.91
N TRP A 181 -11.08 17.00 -13.21
CA TRP A 181 -10.48 16.40 -14.40
C TRP A 181 -10.48 14.87 -14.30
N LEU A 182 -10.04 14.31 -13.17
CA LEU A 182 -10.04 12.87 -12.93
C LEU A 182 -11.45 12.26 -12.99
N ASP A 183 -12.46 12.93 -12.43
CA ASP A 183 -13.85 12.48 -12.47
C ASP A 183 -14.37 12.39 -13.91
N LYS A 184 -14.04 13.38 -14.75
CA LYS A 184 -14.37 13.33 -16.20
C LYS A 184 -13.65 12.21 -16.93
N VAL A 185 -12.38 11.94 -16.61
CA VAL A 185 -11.64 10.79 -17.16
C VAL A 185 -12.29 9.49 -16.73
N LEU A 186 -12.65 9.35 -15.45
CA LEU A 186 -13.36 8.18 -14.92
C LEU A 186 -14.71 7.98 -15.62
N ALA A 187 -15.50 9.04 -15.79
CA ALA A 187 -16.77 8.98 -16.51
C ALA A 187 -16.58 8.48 -17.95
N ALA A 188 -15.52 8.92 -18.63
CA ALA A 188 -15.17 8.44 -19.97
C ALA A 188 -14.76 6.95 -20.00
N THR A 189 -14.41 6.34 -18.86
CA THR A 189 -14.20 4.87 -18.76
C THR A 189 -15.49 4.05 -18.68
N GLY A 190 -16.65 4.72 -18.66
CA GLY A 190 -17.94 4.14 -18.29
C GLY A 190 -18.06 3.89 -16.78
N GLY A 191 -17.34 4.66 -15.98
CA GLY A 191 -17.18 4.42 -14.55
C GLY A 191 -16.35 3.17 -14.24
N VAL A 192 -16.23 2.85 -12.94
CA VAL A 192 -15.39 1.73 -12.48
C VAL A 192 -15.82 0.40 -13.07
N ASP A 193 -17.11 0.13 -13.20
CA ASP A 193 -17.63 -1.12 -13.78
C ASP A 193 -17.83 -1.08 -15.30
N GLY A 194 -17.60 0.06 -15.94
CA GLY A 194 -17.69 0.23 -17.40
C GLY A 194 -19.11 0.16 -17.95
N LEU A 195 -20.10 0.55 -17.16
CA LEU A 195 -21.53 0.51 -17.53
C LEU A 195 -22.15 1.88 -17.75
N ASP A 196 -21.51 2.95 -17.27
CA ASP A 196 -22.05 4.29 -17.42
C ASP A 196 -22.00 4.64 -18.92
N THR A 197 -23.13 5.02 -19.48
CA THR A 197 -23.20 5.39 -20.90
C THR A 197 -22.54 6.74 -21.09
N SER A 198 -21.47 6.79 -21.88
CA SER A 198 -21.00 8.06 -22.43
C SER A 198 -22.07 8.62 -23.37
N ALA A 199 -22.17 9.94 -23.53
CA ALA A 199 -23.15 10.57 -24.42
C ALA A 199 -23.06 10.11 -25.89
N GLY A 200 -22.01 9.36 -26.28
CA GLY A 200 -21.82 8.79 -27.62
C GLY A 200 -22.44 7.40 -27.84
N ASP A 201 -22.82 6.65 -26.81
CA ASP A 201 -23.25 5.24 -26.95
C ASP A 201 -24.74 5.06 -27.28
N ALA A 202 -25.50 6.14 -27.37
CA ALA A 202 -26.90 6.10 -27.77
C ALA A 202 -27.12 5.65 -29.23
N HIS A 203 -26.08 5.68 -30.08
CA HIS A 203 -26.21 5.35 -31.51
C HIS A 203 -25.99 3.85 -31.83
N THR A 204 -25.32 3.10 -30.97
CA THR A 204 -24.90 1.72 -31.27
C THR A 204 -25.87 0.64 -30.75
N ARG A 205 -26.79 1.00 -29.85
CA ARG A 205 -27.81 0.06 -29.29
C ARG A 205 -28.94 -0.31 -30.26
N ALA A 206 -28.94 0.20 -31.50
CA ALA A 206 -30.01 -0.01 -32.48
C ALA A 206 -29.86 -1.25 -33.37
N GLN A 207 -28.81 -2.08 -33.22
CA GLN A 207 -28.65 -3.30 -34.01
C GLN A 207 -28.66 -4.54 -33.10
N GLY A 208 -29.72 -5.36 -33.26
CA GLY A 208 -30.02 -6.54 -32.44
C GLY A 208 -29.04 -7.72 -32.61
N PRO A 209 -29.25 -8.81 -31.86
CA PRO A 209 -28.27 -9.88 -31.72
C PRO A 209 -28.22 -10.76 -32.97
N GLY A 210 -27.13 -10.67 -33.73
CA GLY A 210 -26.74 -11.62 -34.76
C GLY A 210 -26.04 -12.84 -34.15
N SER A 211 -26.44 -14.02 -34.62
CA SER A 211 -26.03 -15.36 -34.22
C SER A 211 -24.53 -15.58 -34.00
N ALA A 212 -24.17 -16.21 -32.89
CA ALA A 212 -22.84 -16.75 -32.62
C ALA A 212 -22.64 -18.07 -33.38
N ASP A 213 -21.56 -18.15 -34.16
CA ASP A 213 -21.02 -19.42 -34.66
C ASP A 213 -19.58 -19.61 -34.15
N HIS A 214 -19.24 -20.85 -33.86
CA HIS A 214 -17.99 -21.28 -33.23
C HIS A 214 -16.89 -21.50 -34.27
N GLY A 215 -15.71 -20.91 -34.07
CA GLY A 215 -14.51 -21.25 -34.84
C GLY A 215 -13.25 -20.65 -34.22
N GLY A 216 -12.34 -21.50 -33.76
CA GLY A 216 -11.06 -21.10 -33.19
C GLY A 216 -9.99 -20.76 -34.23
N GLY A 217 -9.09 -19.84 -33.87
CA GLY A 217 -7.88 -19.50 -34.61
C GLY A 217 -7.17 -18.27 -34.01
N PRO A 218 -5.83 -18.26 -33.87
CA PRO A 218 -5.10 -17.25 -33.09
C PRO A 218 -4.80 -16.01 -33.92
N GLY A 219 -5.01 -14.81 -33.37
CA GLY A 219 -4.77 -13.57 -34.10
C GLY A 219 -4.50 -12.40 -33.18
N GLY A 220 -3.31 -11.82 -33.37
CA GLY A 220 -2.82 -10.49 -32.97
C GLY A 220 -3.65 -9.66 -32.00
N GLY A 221 -3.05 -9.32 -30.87
CA GLY A 221 -3.43 -8.15 -30.08
C GLY A 221 -3.25 -6.90 -30.93
N ALA A 222 -4.30 -6.54 -31.67
CA ALA A 222 -4.47 -5.19 -32.15
C ALA A 222 -4.63 -4.31 -30.92
N SER A 223 -3.76 -3.30 -30.80
CA SER A 223 -4.02 -2.10 -30.01
C SER A 223 -5.43 -1.65 -30.37
N ALA A 224 -6.38 -1.83 -29.46
CA ALA A 224 -7.67 -1.19 -29.61
C ALA A 224 -7.38 0.30 -29.44
N ASP A 225 -7.34 1.01 -30.56
CA ASP A 225 -7.28 2.47 -30.59
C ASP A 225 -8.35 2.97 -29.62
N VAL A 226 -7.91 3.64 -28.56
CA VAL A 226 -8.80 4.35 -27.66
C VAL A 226 -9.57 5.31 -28.56
N PRO A 227 -10.92 5.25 -28.60
CA PRO A 227 -11.68 6.26 -29.32
C PRO A 227 -11.15 7.62 -28.89
N ASP A 228 -10.99 8.54 -29.83
CA ASP A 228 -10.64 9.94 -29.56
C ASP A 228 -11.82 10.61 -28.84
N LEU A 229 -12.10 10.12 -27.63
CA LEU A 229 -12.90 10.77 -26.63
C LEU A 229 -12.11 12.03 -26.34
N ALA A 230 -12.66 13.18 -26.69
CA ALA A 230 -12.13 14.47 -26.33
C ALA A 230 -12.10 14.58 -24.80
N LEU A 231 -11.05 14.01 -24.20
CA LEU A 231 -10.81 14.09 -22.77
C LEU A 231 -10.45 15.54 -22.46
N PRO A 232 -10.92 16.06 -21.31
CA PRO A 232 -10.50 17.38 -20.88
C PRO A 232 -8.97 17.44 -20.79
N GLU A 233 -8.43 18.62 -21.12
CA GLU A 233 -7.00 18.88 -20.97
C GLU A 233 -6.60 18.63 -19.51
N ARG A 234 -5.53 17.85 -19.33
CA ARG A 234 -5.00 17.50 -18.01
C ARG A 234 -4.40 18.75 -17.37
N PRO A 235 -4.81 19.13 -16.15
CA PRO A 235 -4.13 20.19 -15.42
C PRO A 235 -2.63 19.90 -15.29
N GLU A 236 -1.80 20.94 -15.35
CA GLU A 236 -0.36 20.80 -15.30
C GLU A 236 0.08 20.11 -14.00
N ALA A 237 0.67 18.93 -14.13
CA ALA A 237 1.26 18.17 -13.04
C ALA A 237 2.34 17.24 -13.60
N PRO A 238 3.59 17.31 -13.11
CA PRO A 238 4.67 16.46 -13.57
C PRO A 238 4.37 14.99 -13.28
N ALA A 239 4.93 14.09 -14.10
CA ALA A 239 4.90 12.67 -13.80
C ALA A 239 5.57 12.41 -12.44
N TYR A 240 4.94 11.58 -11.59
CA TYR A 240 5.47 11.31 -10.26
C TYR A 240 6.80 10.56 -10.34
N THR A 241 7.76 11.04 -9.56
CA THR A 241 9.01 10.36 -9.27
C THR A 241 9.16 10.18 -7.78
N LEU A 242 9.77 9.06 -7.38
CA LEU A 242 10.13 8.85 -5.98
C LEU A 242 11.04 9.97 -5.49
N PRO A 243 10.83 10.50 -4.27
CA PRO A 243 11.70 11.52 -3.71
C PRO A 243 13.08 10.94 -3.37
N ASP A 244 14.12 11.76 -3.38
CA ASP A 244 15.47 11.31 -3.01
C ASP A 244 15.61 10.95 -1.52
N LYS A 245 14.74 11.49 -0.67
CA LYS A 245 14.70 11.21 0.78
C LYS A 245 13.26 11.17 1.28
N GLY A 246 13.03 10.53 2.42
CA GLY A 246 11.73 10.56 3.09
C GLY A 246 11.37 12.00 3.46
N VAL A 247 10.17 12.45 3.04
CA VAL A 247 9.71 13.83 3.29
C VAL A 247 9.02 13.89 4.64
N ARG A 248 9.17 15.01 5.37
CA ARG A 248 8.43 15.34 6.59
C ARG A 248 7.93 16.78 6.51
N ASP A 249 6.82 17.09 7.15
CA ASP A 249 6.31 18.45 7.26
C ASP A 249 7.13 19.32 8.23
N ALA A 250 6.76 20.60 8.33
CA ALA A 250 7.50 21.61 9.08
C ALA A 250 7.60 21.35 10.60
N ARG A 251 6.83 20.42 11.16
CA ARG A 251 6.94 20.03 12.58
C ARG A 251 8.24 19.28 12.84
N PHE A 252 8.83 18.66 11.82
CA PHE A 252 9.99 17.79 11.95
C PHE A 252 11.28 18.46 11.50
N THR A 253 12.36 18.20 12.23
CA THR A 253 13.70 18.16 11.65
C THR A 253 14.02 16.72 11.24
N THR A 254 14.96 16.53 10.30
CA THR A 254 15.29 15.19 9.78
C THR A 254 16.78 14.92 9.78
N SER A 255 17.17 13.67 10.01
CA SER A 255 18.56 13.23 9.91
C SER A 255 18.70 11.90 9.15
N PRO A 256 19.72 11.74 8.29
CA PRO A 256 20.07 10.43 7.75
C PRO A 256 20.78 9.54 8.78
N ILE A 257 21.25 10.11 9.90
CA ILE A 257 21.93 9.39 10.98
C ILE A 257 20.91 9.05 12.06
N LYS A 258 20.77 7.75 12.38
CA LYS A 258 19.85 7.30 13.41
C LYS A 258 20.32 7.79 14.78
N PHE A 259 19.38 8.27 15.60
CA PHE A 259 19.63 8.84 16.93
C PHE A 259 20.48 10.11 16.97
N GLU A 260 20.65 10.83 15.85
CA GLU A 260 21.34 12.12 15.89
C GLU A 260 20.71 13.08 16.90
N GLY A 261 21.54 13.65 17.78
CA GLY A 261 21.09 14.58 18.82
C GLY A 261 20.40 13.93 20.03
N LEU A 262 20.34 12.60 20.11
CA LEU A 262 19.83 11.88 21.27
C LEU A 262 20.96 11.31 22.11
N ASP A 263 20.78 11.38 23.44
CA ASP A 263 21.64 10.74 24.43
C ASP A 263 20.86 9.69 25.21
N PHE A 264 21.53 8.56 25.44
CA PHE A 264 21.02 7.39 26.14
C PHE A 264 22.03 6.97 27.22
N PRO A 265 21.78 7.26 28.51
CA PRO A 265 22.68 6.86 29.57
C PRO A 265 22.80 5.33 29.65
N ASP A 266 23.98 4.82 29.99
CA ASP A 266 24.23 3.40 30.22
C ASP A 266 23.50 2.92 31.49
N SER A 267 22.21 2.65 31.33
CA SER A 267 21.23 2.36 32.37
C SER A 267 19.98 1.75 31.76
N ASP A 268 19.15 1.10 32.58
CA ASP A 268 17.85 0.57 32.13
C ASP A 268 16.92 1.69 31.60
N GLU A 269 16.97 2.88 32.20
CA GLU A 269 16.18 4.04 31.73
C GLU A 269 16.65 4.50 30.34
N GLY A 270 17.96 4.64 30.13
CA GLY A 270 18.51 5.01 28.83
C GLY A 270 18.26 3.96 27.77
N ARG A 271 18.38 2.67 28.12
CA ARG A 271 18.03 1.55 27.24
C ARG A 271 16.56 1.55 26.88
N PHE A 272 15.66 1.80 27.83
CA PHE A 272 14.24 1.90 27.58
C PHE A 272 13.92 3.06 26.64
N LYS A 273 14.49 4.25 26.89
CA LYS A 273 14.35 5.41 26.00
C LYS A 273 14.85 5.11 24.58
N MET A 274 16.00 4.43 24.45
CA MET A 274 16.52 3.99 23.16
C MET A 274 15.53 3.08 22.43
N MET A 275 14.95 2.10 23.13
CA MET A 275 13.93 1.21 22.57
C MET A 275 12.72 1.98 22.02
N LEU A 276 12.22 3.00 22.72
CA LEU A 276 11.08 3.80 22.24
C LEU A 276 11.41 4.54 20.94
N TYR A 277 12.59 5.17 20.89
CA TYR A 277 13.03 5.89 19.70
C TYR A 277 13.39 4.96 18.55
N SER A 278 13.95 3.77 18.81
CA SER A 278 14.19 2.75 17.78
C SER A 278 12.91 2.46 17.00
N ARG A 279 11.81 2.22 17.73
CA ARG A 279 10.49 1.98 17.15
C ARG A 279 9.96 3.19 16.43
N TYR A 280 9.94 4.37 17.05
CA TYR A 280 9.47 5.59 16.42
C TYR A 280 10.16 5.89 15.07
N PHE A 281 11.44 5.53 14.96
CA PHE A 281 12.24 5.70 13.76
C PHE A 281 12.01 4.62 12.68
N GLU A 282 11.22 3.58 12.94
CA GLU A 282 10.84 2.55 11.96
C GLU A 282 9.96 3.06 10.81
N MET A 283 9.53 4.33 10.84
CA MET A 283 8.97 4.98 9.65
C MET A 283 9.97 4.98 8.47
N SER A 284 11.27 5.04 8.72
CA SER A 284 12.27 4.99 7.63
C SER A 284 12.40 3.59 7.00
N PRO A 285 12.48 2.49 7.78
CA PRO A 285 12.22 1.13 7.32
C PRO A 285 10.92 0.96 6.55
N ALA A 286 9.79 1.49 7.07
CA ALA A 286 8.52 1.46 6.36
C ALA A 286 8.60 2.14 4.98
N GLU A 287 9.23 3.30 4.86
CA GLU A 287 9.51 3.97 3.58
C GLU A 287 10.39 3.10 2.66
N GLY A 288 11.34 2.35 3.22
CA GLY A 288 12.13 1.35 2.49
C GLY A 288 11.31 0.18 1.95
N VAL A 289 10.37 -0.37 2.75
CA VAL A 289 9.45 -1.42 2.29
C VAL A 289 8.48 -0.88 1.23
N ALA A 290 8.01 0.36 1.41
CA ALA A 290 7.15 1.04 0.45
C ALA A 290 7.85 1.22 -0.91
N TYR A 291 9.15 1.55 -0.90
CA TYR A 291 10.01 1.59 -2.07
C TYR A 291 10.11 0.23 -2.77
N VAL A 292 10.38 -0.84 -2.03
CA VAL A 292 10.41 -2.21 -2.57
C VAL A 292 9.08 -2.58 -3.23
N LEU A 293 7.96 -2.31 -2.56
CA LEU A 293 6.63 -2.61 -3.09
C LEU A 293 6.31 -1.80 -4.35
N TYR A 294 6.70 -0.53 -4.38
CA TYR A 294 6.47 0.34 -5.54
C TYR A 294 7.28 -0.11 -6.77
N GLU A 295 8.54 -0.49 -6.57
CA GLU A 295 9.46 -0.97 -7.62
C GLU A 295 9.14 -2.40 -8.10
N ALA A 296 8.39 -3.19 -7.31
CA ALA A 296 7.93 -4.54 -7.69
C ALA A 296 6.90 -4.57 -8.84
N LYS A 297 6.84 -3.53 -9.68
CA LYS A 297 5.94 -3.42 -10.84
C LYS A 297 6.20 -4.60 -11.79
N GLY A 298 5.17 -5.41 -12.00
CA GLY A 298 5.26 -6.60 -12.86
C GLY A 298 5.85 -7.83 -12.17
N GLY A 299 6.22 -7.74 -10.89
CA GLY A 299 6.63 -8.88 -10.08
C GLY A 299 5.48 -9.83 -9.70
N PRO A 300 5.79 -10.95 -9.01
CA PRO A 300 4.79 -11.90 -8.57
C PRO A 300 3.76 -11.26 -7.61
N TRP A 301 2.46 -11.46 -7.85
CA TRP A 301 1.41 -10.89 -6.99
C TRP A 301 1.57 -11.28 -5.51
N ALA A 302 1.91 -12.54 -5.23
CA ALA A 302 2.10 -12.99 -3.86
C ALA A 302 3.23 -12.25 -3.14
N PHE A 303 4.24 -11.75 -3.87
CA PHE A 303 5.28 -10.89 -3.29
C PHE A 303 4.70 -9.54 -2.90
N CYS A 304 3.96 -8.89 -3.82
CA CYS A 304 3.28 -7.64 -3.52
C CYS A 304 2.36 -7.73 -2.30
N LEU A 305 1.60 -8.81 -2.16
CA LEU A 305 0.70 -9.03 -1.02
C LEU A 305 1.46 -9.15 0.30
N ASP A 306 2.51 -9.98 0.34
CA ASP A 306 3.33 -10.15 1.54
C ASP A 306 4.07 -8.85 1.91
N THR A 307 4.63 -8.13 0.92
CA THR A 307 5.32 -6.85 1.15
C THR A 307 4.34 -5.75 1.56
N ALA A 308 3.09 -5.74 1.08
CA ALA A 308 2.06 -4.83 1.56
C ALA A 308 1.70 -5.08 3.03
N ARG A 309 1.73 -6.35 3.47
CA ARG A 309 1.59 -6.70 4.89
C ARG A 309 2.78 -6.17 5.70
N HIS A 310 3.99 -6.47 5.26
CA HIS A 310 5.24 -6.01 5.89
C HIS A 310 5.26 -4.48 6.04
N LEU A 311 4.90 -3.74 4.99
CA LEU A 311 4.83 -2.27 5.03
C LEU A 311 3.89 -1.77 6.14
N TRP A 312 2.70 -2.36 6.26
CA TRP A 312 1.77 -1.96 7.30
C TRP A 312 2.32 -2.25 8.69
N ASP A 313 3.05 -3.35 8.85
CA ASP A 313 3.64 -3.75 10.13
C ASP A 313 4.73 -2.78 10.57
N GLU A 314 5.66 -2.39 9.68
CA GLU A 314 6.69 -1.38 9.98
C GLU A 314 6.10 -0.01 10.36
N VAL A 315 5.02 0.42 9.70
CA VAL A 315 4.30 1.65 10.09
C VAL A 315 3.69 1.51 11.48
N ARG A 316 3.09 0.36 11.80
CA ARG A 316 2.57 0.12 13.15
C ARG A 316 3.67 0.15 14.19
N HIS A 317 4.84 -0.42 13.90
CA HIS A 317 5.96 -0.37 14.83
C HIS A 317 6.43 1.06 15.07
N ALA A 318 6.47 1.90 14.03
CA ALA A 318 6.66 3.33 14.15
C ALA A 318 5.66 4.01 15.10
N TRP A 319 4.38 3.68 14.94
CA TRP A 319 3.30 4.20 15.81
C TRP A 319 3.31 3.63 17.22
N PHE A 320 3.80 2.40 17.44
CA PHE A 320 4.04 1.86 18.77
C PHE A 320 5.05 2.73 19.52
N GLY A 321 6.16 3.08 18.86
CA GLY A 321 7.17 3.99 19.41
C GLY A 321 6.61 5.38 19.70
N GLU A 322 5.89 5.98 18.75
CA GLU A 322 5.29 7.31 18.93
C GLU A 322 4.28 7.33 20.09
N ALA A 323 3.37 6.34 20.14
CA ALA A 323 2.36 6.26 21.19
C ALA A 323 2.99 6.11 22.58
N ALA A 324 4.04 5.30 22.70
CA ALA A 324 4.77 5.13 23.95
C ALA A 324 5.52 6.40 24.36
N LEU A 325 6.19 7.09 23.42
CA LEU A 325 6.84 8.38 23.66
C LEU A 325 5.84 9.43 24.16
N ARG A 326 4.69 9.58 23.48
CA ARG A 326 3.64 10.54 23.86
C ARG A 326 3.03 10.22 25.22
N LYS A 327 2.76 8.93 25.52
CA LYS A 327 2.25 8.50 26.83
C LYS A 327 3.19 8.90 27.98
N LEU A 328 4.49 8.88 27.74
CA LEU A 328 5.51 9.25 28.71
C LEU A 328 5.84 10.75 28.72
N GLY A 329 5.14 11.55 27.90
CA GLY A 329 5.28 13.01 27.87
C GLY A 329 6.47 13.52 27.06
N TYR A 330 7.08 12.69 26.21
CA TYR A 330 8.13 13.15 25.30
C TYR A 330 7.52 13.98 24.16
N ASP A 331 8.21 15.06 23.81
CA ASP A 331 7.98 15.76 22.54
C ASP A 331 8.63 14.97 21.40
N VAL A 332 7.79 14.38 20.54
CA VAL A 332 8.23 13.54 19.41
C VAL A 332 8.87 14.34 18.27
N TYR A 333 8.77 15.68 18.31
CA TYR A 333 9.37 16.59 17.33
C TYR A 333 10.70 17.18 17.79
N ALA A 334 11.06 17.03 19.07
CA ALA A 334 12.28 17.62 19.63
C ALA A 334 13.58 17.02 19.08
N ALA A 335 13.55 15.76 18.64
CA ALA A 335 14.70 15.09 18.02
C ALA A 335 14.52 14.99 16.50
N PRO A 336 15.61 15.06 15.72
CA PRO A 336 15.56 14.79 14.28
C PRO A 336 14.94 13.43 13.99
N ASN A 337 13.90 13.39 13.15
CA ASN A 337 13.32 12.14 12.68
C ASN A 337 14.25 11.47 11.66
N TRP A 338 14.49 10.18 11.86
CA TRP A 338 15.42 9.44 11.02
C TRP A 338 14.83 9.16 9.63
N THR A 339 15.61 9.43 8.57
CA THR A 339 15.24 9.18 7.16
C THR A 339 16.23 8.27 6.44
N GLY A 340 17.30 7.85 7.11
CA GLY A 340 18.47 7.27 6.47
C GLY A 340 18.28 5.88 5.88
N PHE A 341 17.34 5.06 6.37
CA PHE A 341 17.13 3.73 5.83
C PHE A 341 16.63 3.78 4.38
N TYR A 342 15.56 4.53 4.13
CA TYR A 342 15.03 4.75 2.79
C TYR A 342 16.09 5.35 1.85
N GLU A 343 16.89 6.32 2.33
CA GLU A 343 17.98 6.90 1.52
C GLU A 343 19.01 5.84 1.10
N VAL A 344 19.41 4.93 2.00
CA VAL A 344 20.30 3.81 1.67
C VAL A 344 19.65 2.87 0.65
N CYS A 345 18.37 2.50 0.87
CA CYS A 345 17.63 1.66 -0.07
C CYS A 345 17.61 2.27 -1.48
N ARG A 346 17.31 3.57 -1.58
CA ARG A 346 17.15 4.27 -2.85
C ARG A 346 18.47 4.51 -3.58
N HIS A 347 19.51 4.93 -2.86
CA HIS A 347 20.75 5.43 -3.47
C HIS A 347 21.88 4.41 -3.54
N GLU A 348 21.85 3.38 -2.70
CA GLU A 348 22.95 2.42 -2.60
C GLU A 348 22.51 0.99 -2.93
N LEU A 349 21.35 0.51 -2.44
CA LEU A 349 20.98 -0.89 -2.54
C LEU A 349 20.17 -1.25 -3.80
N GLY A 350 19.13 -0.47 -4.12
CA GLY A 350 18.08 -0.89 -5.07
C GLY A 350 17.05 -1.83 -4.43
N ALA A 351 15.90 -2.06 -5.05
CA ALA A 351 14.76 -2.73 -4.42
C ALA A 351 15.05 -4.18 -3.96
N ASP A 352 15.65 -5.01 -4.81
CA ASP A 352 15.91 -6.42 -4.47
C ASP A 352 16.91 -6.56 -3.30
N ASP A 353 17.97 -5.74 -3.31
CA ASP A 353 18.98 -5.74 -2.24
C ASP A 353 18.48 -5.03 -0.99
N ALA A 354 17.59 -4.04 -1.11
CA ALA A 354 16.93 -3.41 0.03
C ALA A 354 16.06 -4.42 0.79
N TYR A 355 15.28 -5.23 0.08
CA TYR A 355 14.44 -6.26 0.73
C TYR A 355 15.28 -7.38 1.34
N LEU A 356 16.38 -7.78 0.68
CA LEU A 356 17.36 -8.69 1.25
C LEU A 356 18.02 -8.11 2.51
N HIS A 357 18.42 -6.85 2.47
CA HIS A 357 19.06 -6.18 3.59
C HIS A 357 18.14 -6.16 4.82
N LEU A 358 16.88 -5.77 4.63
CA LEU A 358 15.89 -5.76 5.69
C LEU A 358 15.63 -7.18 6.23
N THR A 359 15.20 -8.09 5.37
CA THR A 359 14.66 -9.39 5.82
C THR A 359 15.71 -10.42 6.24
N ILE A 360 16.92 -10.36 5.66
CA ILE A 360 18.00 -11.31 5.97
C ILE A 360 19.07 -10.69 6.86
N ALA A 361 19.56 -9.49 6.53
CA ALA A 361 20.68 -8.92 7.29
C ALA A 361 20.24 -8.33 8.65
N ILE A 362 18.99 -7.85 8.75
CA ILE A 362 18.45 -7.23 9.97
C ILE A 362 17.47 -8.18 10.69
N GLU A 363 16.32 -8.48 10.09
CA GLU A 363 15.21 -9.14 10.80
C GLU A 363 15.53 -10.60 11.15
N GLN A 364 16.08 -11.38 10.21
CA GLN A 364 16.54 -12.74 10.52
C GLN A 364 17.66 -12.74 11.59
N ALA A 365 18.52 -11.72 11.63
CA ALA A 365 19.55 -11.61 12.64
C ALA A 365 18.96 -11.28 14.04
N ALA A 366 17.86 -10.53 14.09
CA ALA A 366 17.12 -10.18 15.30
C ALA A 366 16.37 -11.37 15.95
N MET A 367 16.29 -12.52 15.27
CA MET A 367 15.72 -13.77 15.81
C MET A 367 16.66 -14.56 16.73
N LYS A 368 17.92 -14.10 16.91
CA LYS A 368 18.86 -14.72 17.85
C LYS A 368 18.41 -14.49 19.30
N TYR A 369 18.92 -15.32 20.21
CA TYR A 369 18.70 -15.17 21.64
C TYR A 369 19.95 -15.62 22.42
N PRO A 370 20.54 -14.77 23.29
CA PRO A 370 20.52 -13.29 23.35
C PRO A 370 21.69 -12.63 22.56
N PRO A 371 21.58 -11.36 22.11
CA PRO A 371 20.40 -10.48 22.14
C PRO A 371 19.45 -10.69 20.94
N GLY A 372 18.19 -10.22 21.04
CA GLY A 372 17.16 -10.29 19.98
C GLY A 372 15.74 -9.94 20.48
N LYS A 373 14.73 -10.04 19.62
CA LYS A 373 13.35 -9.54 19.89
C LYS A 373 12.70 -10.13 21.15
N ARG A 374 12.95 -11.41 21.45
CA ARG A 374 12.49 -12.04 22.70
C ARG A 374 13.07 -11.33 23.93
N GLU A 375 14.34 -10.95 23.88
CA GLU A 375 15.00 -10.28 25.00
C GLU A 375 14.52 -8.83 25.15
N GLU A 376 14.16 -8.14 24.06
CA GLU A 376 13.49 -6.83 24.15
C GLU A 376 12.13 -6.91 24.86
N TRP A 377 11.35 -7.94 24.54
CA TRP A 377 10.08 -8.20 25.22
C TRP A 377 10.28 -8.55 26.71
N GLU A 378 11.24 -9.42 27.03
CA GLU A 378 11.62 -9.74 28.42
C GLU A 378 12.08 -8.48 29.18
N PHE A 379 12.87 -7.60 28.53
CA PHE A 379 13.29 -6.33 29.09
C PHE A 379 12.10 -5.38 29.35
N ALA A 380 11.21 -5.20 28.38
CA ALA A 380 10.03 -4.36 28.53
C ALA A 380 9.12 -4.84 29.68
N ARG A 381 8.98 -6.16 29.84
CA ARG A 381 8.16 -6.80 30.87
C ARG A 381 8.79 -6.77 32.26
N ASP A 382 10.04 -7.21 32.38
CA ASP A 382 10.65 -7.55 33.66
C ASP A 382 11.49 -6.42 34.25
N VAL A 383 12.12 -5.63 33.38
CA VAL A 383 13.09 -4.59 33.76
C VAL A 383 12.43 -3.21 33.67
N ALA A 384 12.02 -2.77 32.48
CA ALA A 384 11.33 -1.48 32.31
C ALA A 384 9.93 -1.48 32.94
N ARG A 385 9.27 -2.66 32.96
CA ARG A 385 7.95 -2.89 33.56
C ARG A 385 6.88 -1.92 33.05
N ASP A 386 6.94 -1.53 31.78
CA ASP A 386 5.87 -0.75 31.15
C ASP A 386 4.88 -1.70 30.45
N PRO A 387 3.61 -1.76 30.90
CA PRO A 387 2.63 -2.70 30.35
C PRO A 387 2.33 -2.45 28.87
N LEU A 388 2.37 -1.21 28.41
CA LEU A 388 2.05 -0.87 27.02
C LEU A 388 3.18 -1.33 26.09
N MET A 389 4.43 -1.01 26.44
CA MET A 389 5.60 -1.46 25.68
C MET A 389 5.78 -2.97 25.73
N THR A 390 5.37 -3.63 26.82
CA THR A 390 5.32 -5.11 26.86
C THR A 390 4.38 -5.64 25.78
N THR A 391 3.18 -5.07 25.64
CA THR A 391 2.24 -5.46 24.59
C THR A 391 2.77 -5.12 23.20
N PHE A 392 3.31 -3.92 22.99
CA PHE A 392 3.86 -3.52 21.71
C PHE A 392 5.00 -4.44 21.27
N GLN A 393 5.92 -4.79 22.17
CA GLN A 393 7.03 -5.69 21.83
C GLN A 393 6.61 -7.13 21.60
N ASP A 394 5.50 -7.58 22.19
CA ASP A 394 4.96 -8.93 21.94
C ASP A 394 4.40 -9.03 20.51
N PHE A 395 3.62 -8.03 20.08
CA PHE A 395 3.08 -7.99 18.71
C PHE A 395 4.17 -7.70 17.68
N ASP A 396 5.11 -6.80 17.99
CA ASP A 396 6.28 -6.57 17.17
C ASP A 396 7.06 -7.86 16.94
N TRP A 397 7.38 -8.59 18.01
CA TRP A 397 8.09 -9.86 17.88
C TRP A 397 7.33 -10.87 17.01
N ALA A 398 5.99 -10.93 17.12
CA ALA A 398 5.18 -11.79 16.26
C ALA A 398 5.27 -11.38 14.77
N ASP A 399 5.26 -10.08 14.48
CA ASP A 399 5.42 -9.55 13.11
C ASP A 399 6.82 -9.89 12.55
N GLU A 400 7.87 -9.72 13.35
CA GLU A 400 9.26 -9.98 12.96
C GLU A 400 9.55 -11.44 12.61
N VAL A 401 8.89 -12.36 13.30
CA VAL A 401 8.92 -13.79 12.94
C VAL A 401 8.32 -14.00 11.55
N MET A 402 7.25 -13.26 11.21
CA MET A 402 6.66 -13.28 9.87
C MET A 402 7.62 -12.67 8.84
N HIS A 403 8.25 -11.53 9.15
CA HIS A 403 9.16 -10.84 8.24
C HIS A 403 10.41 -11.69 7.92
N ALA A 404 11.00 -12.35 8.91
CA ALA A 404 12.07 -13.34 8.69
C ALA A 404 11.59 -14.52 7.81
N GLY A 405 10.32 -14.91 7.95
CA GLY A 405 9.65 -15.86 7.07
C GLY A 405 9.54 -15.37 5.62
N PHE A 406 9.25 -14.08 5.41
CA PHE A 406 9.27 -13.45 4.08
C PHE A 406 10.67 -13.44 3.48
N GLY A 407 11.71 -13.14 4.26
CA GLY A 407 13.10 -13.24 3.84
C GLY A 407 13.44 -14.66 3.35
N LYS A 408 13.06 -15.68 4.10
CA LYS A 408 13.22 -17.07 3.66
C LYS A 408 12.51 -17.35 2.33
N LYS A 409 11.22 -17.00 2.23
CA LYS A 409 10.40 -17.28 1.04
C LYS A 409 10.92 -16.57 -0.21
N TRP A 410 11.16 -15.26 -0.11
CA TRP A 410 11.41 -14.41 -1.28
C TRP A 410 12.90 -14.25 -1.60
N VAL A 411 13.76 -14.23 -0.59
CA VAL A 411 15.19 -14.08 -0.80
C VAL A 411 15.86 -15.44 -0.91
N VAL A 412 15.74 -16.30 0.11
CA VAL A 412 16.44 -17.59 0.12
C VAL A 412 15.88 -18.53 -0.94
N ASP A 413 14.58 -18.84 -0.88
CA ASP A 413 13.97 -19.86 -1.72
C ASP A 413 13.79 -19.37 -3.17
N THR A 414 13.28 -18.14 -3.36
CA THR A 414 12.96 -17.61 -4.69
C THR A 414 14.18 -17.02 -5.40
N ARG A 415 14.91 -16.07 -4.80
CA ARG A 415 16.06 -15.40 -5.45
C ARG A 415 17.31 -16.27 -5.51
N TYR A 416 17.61 -17.04 -4.46
CA TYR A 416 18.83 -17.85 -4.36
C TYR A 416 18.61 -19.37 -4.42
N GLY A 417 17.41 -19.83 -4.80
CA GLY A 417 17.14 -21.25 -5.04
C GLY A 417 17.35 -22.15 -3.81
N GLY A 418 17.06 -21.64 -2.61
CA GLY A 418 17.23 -22.35 -1.34
C GLY A 418 18.63 -22.20 -0.71
N ASN A 419 19.54 -21.42 -1.31
CA ASN A 419 20.90 -21.27 -0.80
C ASN A 419 21.00 -20.21 0.30
N THR A 420 20.72 -20.61 1.55
CA THR A 420 20.81 -19.72 2.73
C THR A 420 22.20 -19.13 2.91
N GLY A 421 23.26 -19.91 2.65
CA GLY A 421 24.64 -19.43 2.81
C GLY A 421 24.98 -18.30 1.84
N GLN A 422 24.43 -18.34 0.62
CA GLN A 422 24.55 -17.23 -0.33
C GLN A 422 23.77 -16.01 0.12
N ALA A 423 22.50 -16.17 0.52
CA ALA A 423 21.67 -15.05 1.00
C ALA A 423 22.33 -14.30 2.17
N ILE A 424 22.95 -15.04 3.11
CA ILE A 424 23.69 -14.43 4.23
C ILE A 424 24.90 -13.63 3.72
N ARG A 425 25.73 -14.19 2.83
CA ARG A 425 26.90 -13.47 2.28
C ARG A 425 26.53 -12.20 1.54
N GLU A 426 25.46 -12.24 0.76
CA GLU A 426 24.93 -11.05 0.07
C GLU A 426 24.34 -10.06 1.09
N GLY A 427 23.76 -10.55 2.19
CA GLY A 427 23.36 -9.72 3.34
C GLY A 427 24.55 -9.02 4.01
N ASP A 428 25.69 -9.70 4.12
CA ASP A 428 26.94 -9.12 4.60
C ASP A 428 27.44 -8.00 3.67
N ASP A 429 27.33 -8.19 2.34
CA ASP A 429 27.70 -7.15 1.37
C ASP A 429 26.80 -5.92 1.45
N THR A 430 25.47 -6.10 1.52
CA THR A 430 24.53 -4.96 1.67
C THR A 430 24.82 -4.17 2.95
N TRP A 431 25.21 -4.83 4.03
CA TRP A 431 25.66 -4.18 5.27
C TRP A 431 26.92 -3.34 5.03
N ALA A 432 27.94 -3.90 4.38
CA ALA A 432 29.17 -3.19 4.08
C ALA A 432 28.93 -1.97 3.16
N ARG A 433 28.01 -2.09 2.19
CA ARG A 433 27.57 -0.97 1.32
C ARG A 433 26.89 0.13 2.12
N ARG A 434 25.95 -0.22 3.00
CA ARG A 434 25.30 0.72 3.91
C ARG A 434 26.31 1.46 4.79
N GLN A 435 27.28 0.77 5.37
CA GLN A 435 28.32 1.39 6.19
C GLN A 435 29.13 2.43 5.41
N ARG A 436 29.62 2.05 4.22
CA ARG A 436 30.35 2.97 3.33
C ARG A 436 29.49 4.17 2.94
N TYR A 437 28.19 3.99 2.73
CA TYR A 437 27.27 5.09 2.42
C TYR A 437 27.17 6.09 3.57
N LEU A 438 27.02 5.61 4.81
CA LEU A 438 26.91 6.45 6.00
C LEU A 438 28.22 7.17 6.35
N GLU A 439 29.36 6.49 6.22
CA GLU A 439 30.70 7.09 6.40
C GLU A 439 30.94 8.29 5.48
N ARG A 440 30.51 8.20 4.20
CA ARG A 440 30.61 9.31 3.24
C ARG A 440 29.78 10.53 3.62
N ARG A 441 28.78 10.37 4.50
CA ARG A 441 27.86 11.44 4.95
C ARG A 441 28.15 11.93 6.37
N GLY A 442 29.30 11.56 6.94
CA GLY A 442 29.71 12.04 8.26
C GLY A 442 29.02 11.34 9.43
N GLY A 443 28.30 10.25 9.20
CA GLY A 443 27.78 9.40 10.28
C GLY A 443 28.90 8.60 10.93
N ALA A 444 28.85 8.44 12.26
CA ALA A 444 29.51 7.31 12.90
C ALA A 444 28.91 6.03 12.27
N GLY A 445 29.75 5.05 11.90
CA GLY A 445 29.27 3.80 11.27
C GLY A 445 28.09 3.20 12.05
N ALA A 446 27.13 2.59 11.35
CA ALA A 446 25.95 2.02 12.02
C ALA A 446 26.40 0.99 13.08
N PRO A 447 25.72 0.90 14.24
CA PRO A 447 26.10 -0.01 15.33
C PRO A 447 26.32 -1.43 14.79
N GLY A 448 27.33 -2.13 15.34
CA GLY A 448 27.71 -3.46 14.86
C GLY A 448 26.57 -4.47 14.99
N ARG A 449 26.52 -5.45 14.07
CA ARG A 449 25.47 -6.48 13.99
C ARG A 449 25.10 -7.09 15.35
N GLY A 450 23.82 -7.03 15.71
CA GLY A 450 23.21 -8.02 16.60
C GLY A 450 22.15 -7.52 17.56
N GLY A 451 21.86 -6.23 17.62
CA GLY A 451 20.73 -5.69 18.39
C GLY A 451 19.41 -5.83 17.64
N ALA A 452 18.34 -6.18 18.33
CA ALA A 452 17.01 -5.84 17.85
C ALA A 452 16.90 -4.30 17.83
N GLY A 453 16.33 -3.74 16.76
CA GLY A 453 16.32 -2.30 16.51
C GLY A 453 17.55 -1.72 15.79
N ASP A 454 18.47 -2.54 15.27
CA ASP A 454 19.62 -2.12 14.42
C ASP A 454 19.23 -1.72 12.97
N TYR A 455 17.96 -1.31 12.76
CA TYR A 455 17.53 -0.77 11.46
C TYR A 455 18.44 0.30 10.96
#